data_AF-A0A8T7J0T6-F1
#
_entry.id   AF-A0A8T7J0T6-F1
#
_cell.length_a   1.000
_cell.length_b   1.000
_cell.length_c   1.000
_cell.angle_alpha   90.00
_cell.angle_beta   90.00
_cell.angle_gamma   90.00
#
_symmetry.space_group_name_H-M   'P 1'
#
loop_
_entity.id
_entity.type
_entity.pdbx_description
1 polymer ?
#
loop_
_entity_poly.entity_id
_entity_poly.type
_entity_poly.pdbx_seq_one_letter_code
_entity_poly.pdbx_strand_id
1 'polypeptide(L)'
;MNRRDILKAMLLSGVGAATYGATASQLRMLNAMSQQSRFDDYKAIVCIFLYGGNDSYNMLIPTDASDYSIYANVRQNLAIDQESVLPLTTNSITPYATGLPNSMAAVEQLFHQQQLSFITNVGPLVEPTTKSSILAKTANLPPQLFSHNDQQKLWMKGNNDLTQLTGWAGRMADLLSDVNPTSSIPLNLSMAGTNVLQTANMQPM
;
A
#
# COMPACT_ATOMS: atom_id res chain seq x y z
N MET A 1 -33.10 5.14 60.13
CA MET A 1 -31.84 5.54 59.45
C MET A 1 -31.07 6.46 60.39
N ASN A 2 -29.85 6.08 60.79
CA ASN A 2 -29.12 6.72 61.90
C ASN A 2 -28.13 7.77 61.38
N ARG A 3 -27.94 8.90 62.09
CA ARG A 3 -27.06 10.01 61.64
C ARG A 3 -25.62 9.58 61.33
N ARG A 4 -25.14 8.52 62.00
CA ARG A 4 -23.83 7.92 61.78
C ARG A 4 -23.69 7.20 60.43
N ASP A 5 -24.80 6.68 59.89
CA ASP A 5 -24.78 5.96 58.60
C ASP A 5 -24.67 6.94 57.43
N ILE A 6 -25.27 8.13 57.57
CA ILE A 6 -25.19 9.23 56.59
C ILE A 6 -23.76 9.80 56.52
N LEU A 7 -23.10 10.01 57.67
CA LEU A 7 -21.73 10.53 57.70
C LEU A 7 -20.72 9.53 57.12
N LYS A 8 -20.89 8.23 57.37
CA LYS A 8 -20.07 7.18 56.74
C LYS A 8 -20.29 7.14 55.22
N ALA A 9 -21.53 7.22 54.77
CA ALA A 9 -21.85 7.24 53.34
C ALA A 9 -21.22 8.45 52.62
N MET A 10 -21.21 9.63 53.24
CA MET A 10 -20.60 10.84 52.66
C MET A 10 -19.06 10.78 52.58
N LEU A 11 -18.39 10.25 53.60
CA LEU A 11 -16.92 10.11 53.60
C LEU A 11 -16.43 9.07 52.58
N LEU A 12 -17.17 7.97 52.40
CA LEU A 12 -16.84 6.94 51.39
C LEU A 12 -17.09 7.40 49.95
N SER A 13 -18.09 8.27 49.72
CA SER A 13 -18.39 8.80 48.38
C SER A 13 -17.49 9.97 47.97
N GLY A 14 -16.98 10.77 48.93
CA GLY A 14 -16.04 11.87 48.66
C GLY A 14 -14.64 11.42 48.22
N VAL A 15 -14.12 10.32 48.79
CA VAL A 15 -12.79 9.77 48.43
C VAL A 15 -12.82 8.97 47.12
N GLY A 16 -13.95 8.31 46.81
CA GLY A 16 -14.14 7.62 45.53
C GLY A 16 -14.23 8.58 44.35
N ALA A 17 -15.00 9.66 44.44
CA ALA A 17 -15.16 10.60 43.32
C ALA A 17 -13.87 11.38 42.99
N ALA A 18 -13.06 11.71 44.00
CA ALA A 18 -11.79 12.43 43.80
C ALA A 18 -10.72 11.56 43.12
N THR A 19 -10.68 10.26 43.41
CA THR A 19 -9.69 9.33 42.82
C THR A 19 -10.01 8.97 41.37
N TYR A 20 -11.29 8.80 41.01
CA TYR A 20 -11.72 8.60 39.61
C TYR A 20 -11.53 9.86 38.73
N GLY A 21 -11.81 11.05 39.27
CA GLY A 21 -11.60 12.31 38.53
C GLY A 21 -10.12 12.62 38.25
N ALA A 22 -9.26 12.43 39.26
CA ALA A 22 -7.83 12.65 39.13
C ALA A 22 -7.16 11.64 38.17
N THR A 23 -7.49 10.35 38.26
CA THR A 23 -6.96 9.33 37.33
C THR A 23 -7.48 9.50 35.91
N ALA A 24 -8.75 9.87 35.70
CA ALA A 24 -9.28 10.16 34.37
C ALA A 24 -8.59 11.37 33.73
N SER A 25 -8.31 12.43 34.50
CA SER A 25 -7.57 13.59 34.01
C SER A 25 -6.09 13.27 33.70
N GLN A 26 -5.45 12.43 34.51
CA GLN A 26 -4.08 11.96 34.28
C GLN A 26 -3.99 10.99 33.09
N LEU A 27 -4.99 10.13 32.87
CA LEU A 27 -5.06 9.25 31.69
C LEU A 27 -5.35 10.04 30.41
N ARG A 28 -6.18 11.09 30.48
CA ARG A 28 -6.37 12.03 29.35
C ARG A 28 -5.11 12.84 29.07
N MET A 29 -4.39 13.27 30.10
CA MET A 29 -3.10 13.94 29.95
C MET A 29 -2.04 12.99 29.37
N LEU A 30 -2.00 11.72 29.80
CA LEU A 30 -1.13 10.68 29.23
C LEU A 30 -1.48 10.38 27.76
N ASN A 31 -2.77 10.33 27.40
CA ASN A 31 -3.21 10.22 26.00
C ASN A 31 -2.84 11.46 25.17
N ALA A 32 -2.94 12.67 25.75
CA ALA A 32 -2.56 13.91 25.09
C ALA A 32 -1.03 14.08 24.98
N MET A 33 -0.27 13.55 25.94
CA MET A 33 1.20 13.50 25.91
C MET A 33 1.71 12.37 24.99
N SER A 34 0.93 11.30 24.79
CA SER A 34 1.21 10.27 23.79
C SER A 34 0.79 10.66 22.38
N GLN A 35 0.03 11.76 22.21
CA GLN A 35 -0.09 12.45 20.92
C GLN A 35 1.20 13.22 20.61
N GLN A 36 2.34 12.54 20.64
CA GLN A 36 3.44 12.96 19.79
C GLN A 36 2.92 12.95 18.36
N SER A 37 3.16 14.03 17.63
CA SER A 37 2.98 14.05 16.18
C SER A 37 3.70 12.81 15.63
N ARG A 38 2.93 11.85 15.12
CA ARG A 38 3.48 10.55 14.65
C ARG A 38 4.52 10.76 13.55
N PHE A 39 4.49 11.92 12.91
CA PHE A 39 5.42 12.41 11.91
C PHE A 39 5.80 13.86 12.26
N ASP A 40 7.06 14.22 12.08
CA ASP A 40 7.59 15.58 12.22
C ASP A 40 7.54 16.37 10.90
N ASP A 41 7.24 15.69 9.80
CA ASP A 41 7.18 16.25 8.45
C ASP A 41 5.97 15.74 7.65
N TYR A 42 5.77 16.33 6.45
CA TYR A 42 4.68 15.95 5.55
C TYR A 42 4.98 14.64 4.83
N LYS A 43 4.06 13.67 4.91
CA LYS A 43 4.12 12.40 4.19
C LYS A 43 2.94 12.26 3.23
N ALA A 44 3.22 11.84 2.00
CA ALA A 44 2.20 11.51 1.01
C ALA A 44 2.62 10.30 0.18
N ILE A 45 1.62 9.51 -0.24
CA ILE A 45 1.77 8.43 -1.20
C ILE A 45 0.91 8.79 -2.42
N VAL A 46 1.53 8.84 -3.59
CA VAL A 46 0.82 9.04 -4.86
C VAL A 46 0.76 7.69 -5.58
N CYS A 47 -0.45 7.18 -5.79
CA CYS A 47 -0.67 5.94 -6.55
C CYS A 47 -1.12 6.30 -7.96
N ILE A 48 -0.31 5.95 -8.96
CA ILE A 48 -0.67 6.10 -10.37
C ILE A 48 -1.14 4.72 -10.87
N PHE A 49 -2.43 4.61 -11.16
CA PHE A 49 -3.02 3.38 -11.67
C PHE A 49 -3.40 3.53 -13.16
N LEU A 50 -2.72 2.78 -14.03
CA LEU A 50 -2.78 2.99 -15.49
C LEU A 50 -3.88 2.19 -16.21
N TYR A 51 -4.75 1.46 -15.49
CA TYR A 51 -5.86 0.67 -16.07
C TYR A 51 -5.48 -0.21 -17.28
N GLY A 52 -4.28 -0.79 -17.27
CA GLY A 52 -3.77 -1.64 -18.35
C GLY A 52 -3.02 -0.89 -19.46
N GLY A 53 -2.89 0.43 -19.38
CA GLY A 53 -2.17 1.26 -20.33
C GLY A 53 -0.63 1.17 -20.26
N ASN A 54 -0.07 0.25 -19.47
CA ASN A 54 1.37 0.02 -19.42
C ASN A 54 1.74 -1.34 -20.01
N ASP A 55 2.53 -1.33 -21.07
CA ASP A 55 3.21 -2.52 -21.56
C ASP A 55 4.55 -2.69 -20.86
N SER A 56 4.54 -3.40 -19.73
CA SER A 56 5.73 -3.55 -18.89
C SER A 56 6.89 -4.28 -19.59
N TYR A 57 6.62 -5.11 -20.61
CA TYR A 57 7.67 -5.77 -21.38
C TYR A 57 8.45 -4.81 -22.27
N ASN A 58 7.84 -3.71 -22.71
CA ASN A 58 8.53 -2.64 -23.44
C ASN A 58 9.06 -1.52 -22.51
N MET A 59 8.82 -1.64 -21.20
CA MET A 59 9.38 -0.75 -20.18
C MET A 59 10.73 -1.29 -19.69
N LEU A 60 10.72 -2.49 -19.08
CA LEU A 60 11.94 -3.10 -18.52
C LEU A 60 12.38 -4.26 -19.43
N ILE A 61 13.39 -3.99 -20.26
CA ILE A 61 13.81 -4.85 -21.37
C ILE A 61 15.13 -5.55 -21.01
N PRO A 62 15.30 -6.86 -21.26
CA PRO A 62 16.59 -7.51 -21.09
C PRO A 62 17.64 -6.96 -22.07
N THR A 63 18.86 -6.75 -21.60
CA THR A 63 19.94 -6.12 -22.40
C THR A 63 21.01 -7.10 -22.86
N ASP A 64 21.16 -8.24 -22.18
CA ASP A 64 22.06 -9.32 -22.61
C ASP A 64 21.56 -9.94 -23.93
N ALA A 65 22.47 -10.20 -24.87
CA ALA A 65 22.12 -10.60 -26.22
C ALA A 65 21.22 -11.86 -26.29
N SER A 66 21.48 -12.86 -25.45
CA SER A 66 20.65 -14.08 -25.38
C SER A 66 19.24 -13.79 -24.90
N ASP A 67 19.09 -13.02 -23.82
CA ASP A 67 17.78 -12.71 -23.23
C ASP A 67 16.99 -11.70 -24.07
N TYR A 68 17.68 -10.72 -24.66
CA TYR A 68 17.09 -9.81 -25.64
C TYR A 68 16.56 -10.59 -26.86
N SER A 69 17.28 -11.60 -27.36
CA SER A 69 16.79 -12.41 -28.48
C SER A 69 15.49 -13.16 -28.13
N ILE A 70 15.34 -13.62 -26.89
CA ILE A 70 14.10 -14.25 -26.41
C ILE A 70 12.97 -13.22 -26.37
N TYR A 71 13.23 -12.04 -25.80
CA TYR A 71 12.29 -10.93 -25.79
C TYR A 71 11.84 -10.56 -27.21
N ALA A 72 12.78 -10.33 -28.13
CA ALA A 72 12.49 -9.94 -29.51
C ALA A 72 11.67 -11.01 -30.26
N ASN A 73 11.97 -12.30 -30.05
CA ASN A 73 11.21 -13.40 -30.65
C ASN A 73 9.75 -13.46 -30.13
N VAL A 74 9.54 -13.20 -28.85
CA VAL A 74 8.19 -13.19 -28.25
C VAL A 74 7.41 -11.94 -28.67
N ARG A 75 8.07 -10.79 -28.78
CA ARG A 75 7.45 -9.49 -29.06
C ARG A 75 7.31 -9.17 -30.55
N GLN A 76 8.11 -9.82 -31.39
CA GLN A 76 8.10 -9.65 -32.84
C GLN A 76 8.19 -8.16 -33.23
N ASN A 77 7.24 -7.66 -34.03
CA ASN A 77 7.22 -6.28 -34.51
C ASN A 77 6.97 -5.23 -33.41
N LEU A 78 6.67 -5.65 -32.17
CA LEU A 78 6.53 -4.77 -31.02
C LEU A 78 7.80 -4.67 -30.16
N ALA A 79 8.87 -5.40 -30.53
CA ALA A 79 10.15 -5.32 -29.84
C ALA A 79 10.77 -3.93 -30.04
N ILE A 80 11.32 -3.37 -28.98
CA ILE A 80 12.13 -2.16 -29.05
C ILE A 80 13.56 -2.54 -29.43
N ASP A 81 14.12 -1.89 -30.45
CA ASP A 81 15.47 -2.16 -30.94
C ASP A 81 16.52 -2.07 -29.81
N GLN A 82 17.39 -3.08 -29.71
CA GLN A 82 18.37 -3.19 -28.63
C GLN A 82 19.26 -1.95 -28.49
N GLU A 83 19.64 -1.34 -29.62
CA GLU A 83 20.46 -0.13 -29.66
C GLU A 83 19.76 1.10 -29.07
N SER A 84 18.43 1.07 -28.98
CA SER A 84 17.62 2.13 -28.36
C SER A 84 17.34 1.91 -26.88
N VAL A 85 17.86 0.81 -26.30
CA VAL A 85 17.70 0.49 -24.88
C VAL A 85 18.87 1.06 -24.08
N LEU A 86 18.53 1.88 -23.09
CA LEU A 86 19.45 2.44 -22.09
C LEU A 86 19.64 1.43 -20.95
N PRO A 87 20.84 0.90 -20.72
CA PRO A 87 21.07 -0.12 -19.69
C PRO A 87 20.94 0.48 -18.28
N LEU A 88 20.34 -0.29 -17.36
CA LEU A 88 20.27 0.05 -15.94
C LEU A 88 21.38 -0.66 -15.16
N THR A 89 22.08 0.06 -14.29
CA THR A 89 23.00 -0.54 -13.32
C THR A 89 22.23 -0.97 -12.09
N THR A 90 21.87 -2.25 -12.01
CA THR A 90 21.00 -2.76 -10.92
C THR A 90 21.79 -3.42 -9.80
N ASN A 91 21.36 -3.19 -8.55
CA ASN A 91 21.72 -4.00 -7.39
C ASN A 91 20.55 -4.92 -7.05
N SER A 92 20.35 -5.96 -7.87
CA SER A 92 19.20 -6.85 -7.77
C SER A 92 19.61 -8.32 -7.62
N ILE A 93 18.73 -9.10 -7.00
CA ILE A 93 18.83 -10.58 -6.94
C ILE A 93 18.34 -11.19 -8.27
N THR A 94 17.65 -10.41 -9.12
CA THR A 94 17.21 -10.87 -10.45
C THR A 94 18.42 -11.14 -11.34
N PRO A 95 18.53 -12.33 -11.96
CA PRO A 95 19.72 -12.76 -12.70
C PRO A 95 19.81 -12.17 -14.12
N TYR A 96 19.18 -11.02 -14.38
CA TYR A 96 19.03 -10.45 -15.71
C TYR A 96 19.55 -9.01 -15.76
N ALA A 97 20.41 -8.70 -16.73
CA ALA A 97 20.73 -7.32 -17.08
C ALA A 97 19.53 -6.69 -17.79
N THR A 98 19.07 -5.54 -17.30
CA THR A 98 17.87 -4.87 -17.83
C THR A 98 18.14 -3.41 -18.18
N GLY A 99 17.26 -2.85 -19.01
CA GLY A 99 17.33 -1.48 -19.48
C GLY A 99 15.94 -0.89 -19.75
N LEU A 100 15.91 0.42 -20.00
CA LEU A 100 14.70 1.16 -20.39
C LEU A 100 14.84 1.67 -21.83
N PRO A 101 13.76 1.80 -22.61
CA PRO A 101 13.83 2.44 -23.92
C PRO A 101 14.27 3.91 -23.79
N ASN A 102 14.90 4.45 -24.82
CA ASN A 102 15.37 5.85 -24.85
C ASN A 102 14.25 6.89 -24.62
N SER A 103 13.00 6.57 -24.97
CA SER A 103 11.81 7.38 -24.68
C SER A 103 11.54 7.55 -23.18
N MET A 104 12.15 6.71 -22.34
CA MET A 104 12.09 6.72 -20.89
C MET A 104 13.39 7.19 -20.23
N ALA A 105 14.24 7.96 -20.94
CA ALA A 105 15.50 8.47 -20.40
C ALA A 105 15.35 9.20 -19.04
N ALA A 106 14.27 9.96 -18.84
CA ALA A 106 14.02 10.63 -17.55
C ALA A 106 13.79 9.62 -16.40
N VAL A 107 13.18 8.47 -16.67
CA VAL A 107 12.94 7.41 -15.68
C VAL A 107 14.24 6.67 -15.37
N GLU A 108 15.07 6.43 -16.39
CA GLU A 108 16.42 5.87 -16.23
C GLU A 108 17.28 6.76 -15.33
N GLN A 109 17.23 8.07 -15.53
CA GLN A 109 17.95 9.04 -14.69
C GLN A 109 17.50 8.98 -13.23
N LEU A 110 16.20 8.90 -12.96
CA LEU A 110 15.69 8.75 -11.59
C LEU A 110 16.16 7.46 -10.92
N PHE A 111 16.25 6.36 -11.69
CA PHE A 111 16.76 5.09 -11.19
C PHE A 111 18.24 5.21 -10.81
N HIS A 112 19.08 5.77 -11.67
CA HIS A 112 20.50 5.98 -11.38
C HIS A 112 20.76 7.00 -10.25
N GLN A 113 19.84 7.94 -10.04
CA GLN A 113 19.85 8.84 -8.88
C GLN A 113 19.34 8.20 -7.59
N GLN A 114 19.00 6.90 -7.61
CA GLN A 114 18.46 6.15 -6.47
C GLN A 114 17.12 6.71 -5.93
N GLN A 115 16.37 7.41 -6.79
CA GLN A 115 15.05 7.96 -6.47
C GLN A 115 13.90 7.10 -7.01
N LEU A 116 14.22 6.06 -7.78
CA LEU A 116 13.26 5.12 -8.34
C LEU A 116 13.76 3.70 -8.16
N SER A 117 12.85 2.78 -7.86
CA SER A 117 13.11 1.35 -7.84
C SER A 117 12.01 0.61 -8.59
N PHE A 118 12.39 -0.47 -9.28
CA PHE A 118 11.45 -1.38 -9.94
C PHE A 118 11.17 -2.58 -9.03
N ILE A 119 9.90 -2.92 -8.87
CA ILE A 119 9.48 -4.16 -8.22
C ILE A 119 8.82 -5.04 -9.27
N THR A 120 9.52 -6.10 -9.66
CA THR A 120 9.08 -7.02 -10.72
C THR A 120 8.42 -8.27 -10.15
N ASN A 121 7.70 -9.02 -11.00
CA ASN A 121 7.05 -10.27 -10.63
C ASN A 121 6.07 -10.11 -9.44
N VAL A 122 5.33 -9.01 -9.45
CA VAL A 122 4.31 -8.69 -8.44
C VAL A 122 2.91 -8.98 -8.97
N GLY A 123 2.03 -9.40 -8.06
CA GLY A 123 0.64 -9.69 -8.34
C GLY A 123 -0.07 -10.09 -7.04
N PRO A 124 -1.40 -10.25 -7.06
CA PRO A 124 -2.09 -10.91 -5.97
C PRO A 124 -1.51 -12.31 -5.79
N LEU A 125 -1.15 -12.66 -4.57
CA LEU A 125 -0.56 -13.96 -4.22
C LEU A 125 -1.24 -14.49 -2.97
N VAL A 126 -1.58 -15.79 -2.98
CA VAL A 126 -2.05 -16.52 -1.80
C VAL A 126 -0.86 -17.10 -1.05
N GLU A 127 0.10 -17.67 -1.79
CA GLU A 127 1.34 -18.24 -1.28
C GLU A 127 2.51 -18.01 -2.27
N PRO A 128 3.77 -18.08 -1.82
CA PRO A 128 4.92 -18.09 -2.72
C PRO A 128 4.77 -19.17 -3.79
N THR A 129 4.75 -18.77 -5.05
CA THR A 129 4.41 -19.64 -6.18
C THR A 129 5.51 -19.63 -7.23
N THR A 130 5.77 -20.79 -7.84
CA THR A 130 6.72 -20.93 -8.96
C THR A 130 5.99 -21.32 -10.24
N LYS A 131 6.62 -21.10 -11.39
CA LYS A 131 6.08 -21.58 -12.68
C LYS A 131 5.81 -23.09 -12.66
N SER A 132 6.71 -23.87 -12.06
CA SER A 132 6.57 -25.34 -11.97
C SER A 132 5.35 -25.75 -11.15
N SER A 133 5.12 -25.12 -10.00
CA SER A 133 3.95 -25.44 -9.16
C SER A 133 2.62 -25.02 -9.78
N ILE A 134 2.60 -23.96 -10.60
CA ILE A 134 1.43 -23.60 -11.43
C ILE A 134 1.15 -24.69 -12.47
N LEU A 135 2.16 -25.09 -13.25
CA LEU A 135 2.00 -26.08 -14.31
C LEU A 135 1.61 -27.47 -13.77
N ALA A 136 2.16 -27.84 -12.61
CA ALA A 136 1.82 -29.06 -11.90
C ALA A 136 0.47 -28.98 -11.17
N LYS A 137 -0.18 -27.81 -11.13
CA LYS A 137 -1.43 -27.53 -10.40
C LYS A 137 -1.35 -27.85 -8.91
N THR A 138 -0.19 -27.61 -8.30
CA THR A 138 0.04 -27.86 -6.87
C THR A 138 -0.02 -26.58 -6.02
N ALA A 139 0.07 -25.41 -6.63
CA ALA A 139 0.00 -24.13 -5.93
C ALA A 139 -1.44 -23.67 -5.68
N ASN A 140 -1.66 -23.03 -4.54
CA ASN A 140 -2.88 -22.27 -4.26
C ASN A 140 -2.81 -20.93 -4.98
N LEU A 141 -3.72 -20.71 -5.93
CA LEU A 141 -3.73 -19.51 -6.77
C LEU A 141 -4.84 -18.55 -6.32
N PRO A 142 -4.66 -17.23 -6.53
CA PRO A 142 -5.71 -16.25 -6.30
C PRO A 142 -7.00 -16.61 -7.06
N PRO A 143 -8.18 -16.24 -6.53
CA PRO A 143 -9.42 -16.43 -7.24
C PRO A 143 -9.46 -15.57 -8.51
N GLN A 144 -10.25 -16.00 -9.50
CA GLN A 144 -10.49 -15.24 -10.73
C GLN A 144 -9.20 -14.79 -11.44
N LEU A 145 -8.20 -15.68 -11.50
CA LEU A 145 -7.07 -15.47 -12.41
C LEU A 145 -7.60 -15.21 -13.82
N PHE A 146 -6.94 -14.31 -14.54
CA PHE A 146 -7.32 -13.83 -15.87
C PHE A 146 -8.55 -12.89 -15.94
N SER A 147 -9.23 -12.62 -14.82
CA SER A 147 -10.24 -11.55 -14.76
C SER A 147 -9.59 -10.21 -14.44
N HIS A 148 -9.45 -9.33 -15.43
CA HIS A 148 -8.87 -8.00 -15.22
C HIS A 148 -9.57 -7.24 -14.10
N ASN A 149 -10.90 -7.21 -14.09
CA ASN A 149 -11.66 -6.49 -13.08
C ASN A 149 -11.44 -7.04 -11.67
N ASP A 150 -11.40 -8.37 -11.51
CA ASP A 150 -11.23 -8.96 -10.18
C ASP A 150 -9.78 -8.83 -9.70
N GLN A 151 -8.79 -9.02 -10.57
CA GLN A 151 -7.38 -8.81 -10.22
C GLN A 151 -7.10 -7.34 -9.84
N GLN A 152 -7.73 -6.38 -10.51
CA GLN A 152 -7.68 -4.97 -10.12
C GLN A 152 -8.23 -4.74 -8.72
N LYS A 153 -9.37 -5.35 -8.38
CA LYS A 153 -9.95 -5.26 -7.03
C LYS A 153 -9.03 -5.88 -5.99
N LEU A 154 -8.43 -7.05 -6.25
CA LEU A 154 -7.51 -7.69 -5.31
C LEU A 154 -6.30 -6.78 -5.00
N TRP A 155 -5.73 -6.12 -6.03
CA TRP A 155 -4.68 -5.11 -5.86
C TRP A 155 -5.09 -3.93 -4.99
N MET A 156 -6.29 -3.38 -5.23
CA MET A 156 -6.82 -2.25 -4.45
C MET A 156 -7.17 -2.65 -3.00
N LYS A 157 -7.59 -3.90 -2.78
CA LYS A 157 -7.88 -4.45 -1.45
C LYS A 157 -6.62 -4.83 -0.67
N GLY A 158 -5.57 -5.29 -1.37
CA GLY A 158 -4.34 -5.77 -0.76
C GLY A 158 -4.49 -7.17 -0.12
N ASN A 159 -5.41 -8.00 -0.61
CA ASN A 159 -5.59 -9.40 -0.21
C ASN A 159 -6.37 -10.17 -1.29
N ASN A 160 -6.60 -11.46 -1.05
CA ASN A 160 -7.28 -12.37 -1.98
C ASN A 160 -8.78 -12.53 -1.73
N ASP A 161 -9.38 -11.76 -0.82
CA ASP A 161 -10.80 -11.84 -0.47
C ASP A 161 -11.66 -10.93 -1.36
N LEU A 162 -12.42 -11.54 -2.27
CA LEU A 162 -13.34 -10.83 -3.16
C LEU A 162 -14.55 -10.25 -2.43
N THR A 163 -14.88 -10.71 -1.22
CA THR A 163 -16.00 -10.20 -0.42
C THR A 163 -15.64 -8.98 0.40
N GLN A 164 -14.35 -8.73 0.67
CA GLN A 164 -13.93 -7.54 1.39
C GLN A 164 -14.30 -6.26 0.65
N LEU A 165 -14.98 -5.33 1.32
CA LEU A 165 -15.46 -4.08 0.73
C LEU A 165 -14.49 -2.91 0.89
N THR A 166 -13.41 -3.08 1.66
CA THR A 166 -12.45 -2.02 2.01
C THR A 166 -11.10 -2.20 1.33
N GLY A 167 -10.48 -1.07 0.99
CA GLY A 167 -9.16 -1.01 0.36
C GLY A 167 -8.04 -0.76 1.34
N TRP A 168 -6.80 -1.02 0.94
CA TRP A 168 -5.67 -0.83 1.86
C TRP A 168 -5.46 0.65 2.22
N ALA A 169 -5.67 1.59 1.30
CA ALA A 169 -5.55 3.03 1.62
C ALA A 169 -6.67 3.51 2.55
N GLY A 170 -7.90 3.00 2.38
CA GLY A 170 -8.99 3.26 3.32
C GLY A 170 -8.68 2.75 4.74
N ARG A 171 -8.18 1.51 4.85
CA ARG A 171 -7.75 0.96 6.15
C ARG A 171 -6.55 1.71 6.75
N MET A 172 -5.63 2.21 5.94
CA MET A 172 -4.57 3.09 6.44
C MET A 172 -5.12 4.40 6.96
N ALA A 173 -6.11 5.00 6.30
CA ALA A 173 -6.77 6.22 6.77
C ALA A 173 -7.50 6.02 8.11
N ASP A 174 -8.15 4.87 8.32
CA ASP A 174 -8.74 4.52 9.62
C ASP A 174 -7.68 4.57 10.75
N LEU A 175 -6.50 3.98 10.51
CA LEU A 175 -5.38 3.90 11.45
C LEU A 175 -4.62 5.23 11.65
N LEU A 176 -4.85 6.20 10.77
CA LEU A 176 -4.17 7.50 10.72
C LEU A 176 -5.15 8.66 10.91
N SER A 177 -6.37 8.39 11.37
CA SER A 177 -7.41 9.40 11.59
C SER A 177 -6.99 10.47 12.61
N ASP A 178 -6.04 10.15 13.51
CA ASP A 178 -5.50 11.03 14.54
C ASP A 178 -4.40 11.99 14.04
N VAL A 179 -3.77 11.73 12.88
CA VAL A 179 -2.63 12.53 12.39
C VAL A 179 -3.04 13.75 11.56
N ASN A 180 -4.33 13.88 11.23
CA ASN A 180 -4.84 15.01 10.44
C ASN A 180 -6.12 15.63 11.03
N PRO A 181 -6.18 15.92 12.35
CA PRO A 181 -7.43 16.22 13.05
C PRO A 181 -8.04 17.58 12.70
N THR A 182 -7.25 18.50 12.13
CA THR A 182 -7.66 19.88 11.84
C THR A 182 -7.73 20.19 10.34
N SER A 183 -7.45 19.23 9.47
CA SER A 183 -7.46 19.45 8.02
C SER A 183 -8.85 19.28 7.43
N SER A 184 -9.20 20.18 6.53
CA SER A 184 -10.42 20.09 5.72
C SER A 184 -10.28 19.11 4.54
N ILE A 185 -9.11 18.49 4.35
CA ILE A 185 -8.83 17.58 3.24
C ILE A 185 -8.85 16.14 3.78
N PRO A 186 -9.63 15.23 3.15
CA PRO A 186 -9.62 13.82 3.55
C PRO A 186 -8.24 13.20 3.36
N LEU A 187 -7.91 12.19 4.18
CA LEU A 187 -6.64 11.46 4.09
C LEU A 187 -6.42 10.77 2.74
N ASN A 188 -7.51 10.44 2.03
CA ASN A 188 -7.49 9.84 0.71
C ASN A 188 -8.21 10.74 -0.29
N LEU A 189 -7.63 10.89 -1.49
CA LEU A 189 -8.21 11.62 -2.61
C LEU A 189 -8.03 10.82 -3.90
N SER A 190 -9.04 10.83 -4.77
CA SER A 190 -8.98 10.28 -6.12
C SER A 190 -9.26 11.37 -7.15
N MET A 191 -8.46 11.42 -8.22
CA MET A 191 -8.81 12.18 -9.42
C MET A 191 -9.61 11.35 -10.44
N ALA A 192 -9.68 10.03 -10.25
CA ALA A 192 -10.38 9.09 -11.14
C ALA A 192 -11.74 8.63 -10.58
N GLY A 193 -12.31 9.40 -9.64
CA GLY A 193 -13.57 9.07 -8.97
C GLY A 193 -13.45 7.95 -7.93
N THR A 194 -14.60 7.42 -7.52
CA THR A 194 -14.71 6.44 -6.43
C THR A 194 -14.05 5.10 -6.79
N ASN A 195 -13.29 4.55 -5.86
CA ASN A 195 -12.59 3.28 -6.02
C ASN A 195 -12.51 2.55 -4.68
N VAL A 196 -12.40 1.21 -4.72
CA VAL A 196 -12.36 0.39 -3.52
C VAL A 196 -11.09 0.61 -2.70
N LEU A 197 -9.98 1.03 -3.33
CA LEU A 197 -8.71 1.30 -2.67
C LEU A 197 -8.86 2.29 -1.50
N GLN A 198 -9.71 3.31 -1.66
CA GLN A 198 -9.94 4.37 -0.67
C GLN A 198 -11.06 4.07 0.33
N THR A 199 -11.84 3.00 0.13
CA THR A 199 -12.95 2.64 1.02
C THR A 199 -12.43 2.17 2.37
N ALA A 200 -12.80 2.90 3.42
CA ALA A 200 -12.44 2.64 4.82
C ALA A 200 -13.52 1.80 5.55
N ASN A 201 -13.22 1.27 6.73
CA ASN A 201 -14.19 0.53 7.54
C ASN A 201 -15.13 1.46 8.29
N MET A 202 -14.66 2.65 8.67
CA MET A 202 -15.50 3.64 9.35
C MET A 202 -16.29 4.43 8.30
N GLN A 203 -17.63 4.38 8.41
CA GLN A 203 -18.46 5.38 7.75
C GLN A 203 -18.09 6.77 8.29
N PRO A 204 -18.09 7.83 7.46
CA PRO A 204 -17.96 9.17 7.98
C PRO A 204 -19.07 9.39 9.02
N MET A 205 -18.70 9.81 10.24
CA MET A 205 -19.65 10.34 11.21
C MET A 205 -20.31 11.61 10.67
#